data_AF-C0C6Q5-F1
#
_entry.id   AF-C0C6Q5-F1
#
_cell.length_a   1.000
_cell.length_b   1.000
_cell.length_c   1.000
_cell.angle_alpha   90.00
_cell.angle_beta   90.00
_cell.angle_gamma   90.00
#
_symmetry.space_group_name_H-M   'P 1'
#
loop_
_entity.id
_entity.type
_entity.pdbx_description
1 polymer ?
#
loop_
_entity_poly.entity_id
_entity_poly.type
_entity_poly.pdbx_seq_one_letter_code
_entity_poly.pdbx_strand_id
1 'polypeptide(L)'
;DPEALDKKNELEGMKIACDAIMILGERYAALARDLAQKETDPKRREELLQIAANCDVVPAHKPETYWQAIQMYWFVHLGVTSELNPWDAYSPGRLDQHLNPFYEKDVEAGVLDDEKALELLECLWVKFNNQPAPPKVGITLKESSTYTDFANLNTGGIAPNGENGVNNVSYLILDCMDEMKLLQPSSNVQISRKTPQKFLKRACEISRKGWGQPAFYNTEAIVQELLNAGKSLEDARRGGTSGCVETGAFGNEAYI
;
A
#
# COMPACT_ATOMS: atom_id res chain seq x y z
N ASP A 1 -3.86 3.56 -39.62
CA ASP A 1 -4.39 3.86 -38.29
C ASP A 1 -3.86 5.23 -37.87
N PRO A 2 -4.71 6.27 -37.81
CA PRO A 2 -4.30 7.64 -37.45
C PRO A 2 -3.80 7.78 -36.01
N GLU A 3 -4.14 6.84 -35.10
CA GLU A 3 -3.72 6.86 -33.69
C GLU A 3 -2.39 6.12 -33.46
N ALA A 4 -1.83 5.48 -34.50
CA ALA A 4 -0.67 4.62 -34.36
C ALA A 4 0.57 5.34 -33.82
N LEU A 5 0.75 6.61 -34.17
CA LEU A 5 1.89 7.40 -33.69
C LEU A 5 1.78 7.70 -32.19
N ASP A 6 0.60 8.12 -31.73
CA ASP A 6 0.37 8.44 -30.32
C ASP A 6 0.50 7.19 -29.45
N LYS A 7 -0.12 6.07 -29.86
CA LYS A 7 0.02 4.77 -29.18
C LYS A 7 1.48 4.31 -29.11
N LYS A 8 2.24 4.48 -30.20
CA LYS A 8 3.67 4.13 -30.21
C LYS A 8 4.45 4.96 -29.19
N ASN A 9 4.20 6.27 -29.14
CA ASN A 9 4.92 7.17 -28.23
C ASN A 9 4.60 6.86 -26.76
N GLU A 10 3.32 6.61 -26.45
CA GLU A 10 2.88 6.20 -25.11
C GLU A 10 3.55 4.88 -24.69
N LEU A 11 3.51 3.85 -25.54
CA LEU A 11 4.11 2.55 -25.24
C LEU A 11 5.63 2.60 -25.10
N GLU A 12 6.33 3.43 -25.88
CA GLU A 12 7.77 3.61 -25.70
C GLU A 12 8.08 4.33 -24.39
N GLY A 13 7.26 5.31 -24.00
CA GLY A 13 7.35 5.95 -22.67
C GLY A 13 7.17 4.94 -21.54
N MET A 14 6.13 4.11 -21.59
CA MET A 14 5.87 3.06 -20.61
C MET A 14 7.04 2.05 -20.52
N LYS A 15 7.61 1.65 -21.66
CA LYS A 15 8.76 0.76 -21.71
C LYS A 15 9.99 1.36 -20.99
N ILE A 16 10.28 2.63 -21.23
CA ILE A 16 11.37 3.34 -20.55
C ILE A 16 11.10 3.43 -19.04
N ALA A 17 9.85 3.65 -18.64
CA ALA A 17 9.47 3.65 -17.22
C ALA A 17 9.68 2.27 -16.55
N CYS A 18 9.36 1.17 -17.25
CA CYS A 18 9.69 -0.18 -16.79
C CYS A 18 11.20 -0.36 -16.60
N ASP A 19 12.03 0.05 -17.57
CA ASP A 19 13.49 -0.03 -17.44
C ASP A 19 13.99 0.77 -16.24
N ALA A 20 13.45 1.98 -16.03
CA ALA A 20 13.85 2.86 -14.93
C ALA A 20 13.59 2.25 -13.55
N ILE A 21 12.41 1.65 -13.33
CA ILE A 21 12.08 1.05 -12.02
C ILE A 21 12.87 -0.26 -11.78
N MET A 22 13.19 -1.03 -12.83
CA MET A 22 14.08 -2.18 -12.70
C MET A 22 15.50 -1.78 -12.26
N ILE A 23 16.05 -0.72 -12.89
CA ILE A 23 17.35 -0.16 -12.51
C ILE A 23 17.36 0.29 -11.04
N LEU A 24 16.23 0.80 -10.51
CA LEU A 24 16.13 1.16 -9.09
C LEU A 24 16.36 -0.05 -8.18
N GLY A 25 15.71 -1.18 -8.47
CA GLY A 25 15.91 -2.44 -7.73
C GLY A 25 17.35 -2.92 -7.79
N GLU A 26 17.94 -2.98 -8.99
CA GLU A 26 19.33 -3.40 -9.19
C GLU A 26 20.32 -2.53 -8.40
N ARG A 27 20.15 -1.21 -8.43
CA ARG A 27 21.01 -0.27 -7.69
C ARG A 27 20.91 -0.45 -6.19
N TYR A 28 19.70 -0.66 -5.65
CA TYR A 28 19.52 -0.93 -4.23
C TYR A 28 20.06 -2.30 -3.81
N ALA A 29 19.92 -3.32 -4.67
CA ALA A 29 20.53 -4.62 -4.43
C ALA A 29 22.07 -4.53 -4.35
N ALA A 30 22.70 -3.80 -5.28
CA ALA A 30 24.13 -3.57 -5.28
C ALA A 30 24.60 -2.79 -4.02
N LEU A 31 23.87 -1.72 -3.65
CA LEU A 31 24.17 -0.93 -2.47
C LEU A 31 24.05 -1.75 -1.17
N ALA A 32 22.98 -2.55 -1.03
CA ALA A 32 22.77 -3.37 0.15
C ALA A 32 23.89 -4.42 0.32
N ARG A 33 24.38 -5.03 -0.77
CA ARG A 33 25.54 -5.93 -0.73
C ARG A 33 26.84 -5.22 -0.33
N ASP A 34 27.09 -4.02 -0.87
CA ASP A 34 28.26 -3.22 -0.50
C ASP A 34 28.25 -2.85 0.99
N LEU A 35 27.09 -2.47 1.53
CA LEU A 35 26.92 -2.21 2.95
C LEU A 35 27.12 -3.48 3.78
N ALA A 36 26.58 -4.62 3.35
CA ALA A 36 26.74 -5.90 4.05
C ALA A 36 28.23 -6.31 4.18
N GLN A 37 29.05 -6.07 3.15
CA GLN A 37 30.49 -6.37 3.19
C GLN A 37 31.24 -5.55 4.24
N LYS A 38 30.76 -4.33 4.54
CA LYS A 38 31.37 -3.40 5.50
C LYS A 38 30.77 -3.52 6.90
N GLU A 39 29.65 -4.23 7.05
CA GLU A 39 28.93 -4.34 8.31
C GLU A 39 29.60 -5.35 9.26
N THR A 40 29.81 -4.92 10.50
CA THR A 40 30.44 -5.72 11.55
C THR A 40 29.43 -6.52 12.36
N ASP A 41 28.23 -6.00 12.56
CA ASP A 41 27.16 -6.71 13.26
C ASP A 41 26.59 -7.85 12.37
N PRO A 42 26.72 -9.12 12.79
CA PRO A 42 26.22 -10.24 12.00
C PRO A 42 24.71 -10.16 11.74
N LYS A 43 23.90 -9.67 12.69
CA LYS A 43 22.44 -9.56 12.49
C LYS A 43 22.13 -8.55 11.39
N ARG A 44 22.71 -7.35 11.51
CA ARG A 44 22.52 -6.29 10.52
C ARG A 44 23.04 -6.68 9.13
N ARG A 45 24.15 -7.44 9.07
CA ARG A 45 24.69 -7.97 7.81
C ARG A 45 23.69 -8.90 7.12
N GLU A 46 23.05 -9.79 7.87
CA GLU A 46 22.03 -10.71 7.34
C GLU A 46 20.81 -9.95 6.82
N GLU A 47 20.34 -8.93 7.55
CA GLU A 47 19.26 -8.05 7.08
C GLU A 47 19.61 -7.34 5.76
N LEU A 48 20.84 -6.83 5.62
CA LEU A 48 21.31 -6.19 4.39
C LEU A 48 21.39 -7.18 3.21
N LEU A 49 21.83 -8.41 3.46
CA LEU A 49 21.81 -9.47 2.46
C LEU A 49 20.38 -9.87 2.07
N GLN A 50 19.45 -9.89 3.02
CA GLN A 50 18.03 -10.13 2.75
C GLN A 50 17.40 -9.00 1.93
N ILE A 51 17.74 -7.74 2.22
CA ILE A 51 17.33 -6.59 1.39
C ILE A 51 17.84 -6.76 -0.03
N ALA A 52 19.12 -7.11 -0.21
CA ALA A 52 19.69 -7.36 -1.53
C ALA A 52 18.94 -8.47 -2.28
N ALA A 53 18.70 -9.61 -1.62
CA ALA A 53 17.98 -10.75 -2.19
C ALA A 53 16.54 -10.40 -2.59
N ASN A 54 15.86 -9.57 -1.81
CA ASN A 54 14.53 -9.08 -2.19
C ASN A 54 14.60 -8.16 -3.42
N CYS A 55 15.58 -7.25 -3.47
CA CYS A 55 15.76 -6.31 -4.58
C CYS A 55 16.25 -6.98 -5.88
N ASP A 56 16.86 -8.16 -5.79
CA ASP A 56 17.19 -8.98 -6.96
C ASP A 56 15.93 -9.56 -7.64
N VAL A 57 14.83 -9.69 -6.89
CA VAL A 57 13.53 -10.13 -7.41
C VAL A 57 12.69 -8.93 -7.81
N VAL A 58 12.40 -8.02 -6.88
CA VAL A 58 11.48 -6.90 -7.10
C VAL A 58 12.23 -5.59 -7.29
N PRO A 59 11.82 -4.72 -8.23
CA PRO A 59 10.55 -4.76 -8.97
C PRO A 59 10.62 -5.36 -10.37
N ALA A 60 11.74 -5.97 -10.78
CA ALA A 60 11.90 -6.55 -12.12
C ALA A 60 11.05 -7.81 -12.35
N HIS A 61 10.76 -8.54 -11.29
CA HIS A 61 9.95 -9.74 -11.28
C HIS A 61 8.81 -9.63 -10.27
N LYS A 62 7.80 -10.49 -10.42
CA LYS A 62 6.70 -10.58 -9.45
C LYS A 62 7.25 -10.97 -8.07
N PRO A 63 6.72 -10.42 -6.97
CA PRO A 63 7.08 -10.87 -5.64
C PRO A 63 6.69 -12.34 -5.43
N GLU A 64 7.48 -13.05 -4.63
CA GLU A 64 7.23 -14.45 -4.25
C GLU A 64 6.99 -14.63 -2.75
N THR A 65 7.37 -13.64 -1.94
CA THR A 65 7.24 -13.62 -0.48
C THR A 65 6.51 -12.37 0.01
N TYR A 66 6.06 -12.39 1.26
CA TYR A 66 5.40 -11.27 1.94
C TYR A 66 6.31 -10.03 1.97
N TRP A 67 7.59 -10.22 2.31
CA TRP A 67 8.57 -9.13 2.31
C TRP A 67 8.77 -8.55 0.90
N GLN A 68 8.91 -9.41 -0.11
CA GLN A 68 9.03 -8.95 -1.50
C GLN A 68 7.79 -8.19 -1.97
N ALA A 69 6.59 -8.60 -1.56
CA ALA A 69 5.35 -7.90 -1.91
C ALA A 69 5.30 -6.48 -1.30
N ILE A 70 5.71 -6.32 -0.04
CA ILE A 70 5.85 -5.00 0.59
C ILE A 70 6.90 -4.15 -0.12
N GLN A 71 8.07 -4.72 -0.42
CA GLN A 71 9.16 -4.01 -1.08
C GLN A 71 8.81 -3.62 -2.52
N MET A 72 8.09 -4.47 -3.25
CA MET A 72 7.54 -4.18 -4.59
C MET A 72 6.64 -2.95 -4.52
N TYR A 73 5.64 -2.98 -3.64
CA TYR A 73 4.74 -1.84 -3.44
C TYR A 73 5.53 -0.56 -3.11
N TRP A 74 6.51 -0.65 -2.20
CA TRP A 74 7.28 0.52 -1.80
C TRP A 74 8.14 1.09 -2.94
N PHE A 75 8.71 0.25 -3.80
CA PHE A 75 9.41 0.74 -5.00
C PHE A 75 8.49 1.42 -5.99
N VAL A 76 7.30 0.86 -6.23
CA VAL A 76 6.30 1.49 -7.10
C VAL A 76 5.84 2.82 -6.52
N HIS A 77 5.55 2.88 -5.20
CA HIS A 77 5.19 4.11 -4.50
C HIS A 77 6.25 5.21 -4.69
N LEU A 78 7.53 4.89 -4.51
CA LEU A 78 8.61 5.85 -4.74
C LEU A 78 8.73 6.26 -6.21
N GLY A 79 8.52 5.32 -7.15
CA GLY A 79 8.55 5.60 -8.58
C GLY A 79 7.51 6.63 -8.98
N VAL A 80 6.23 6.38 -8.67
CA VAL A 80 5.13 7.25 -9.08
C VAL A 80 5.14 8.62 -8.38
N THR A 81 5.54 8.68 -7.10
CA THR A 81 5.63 9.94 -6.35
C THR A 81 6.89 10.76 -6.66
N SER A 82 7.86 10.16 -7.37
CA SER A 82 9.04 10.88 -7.88
C SER A 82 8.89 11.25 -9.36
N GLU A 83 8.07 10.51 -10.12
CA GLU A 83 7.76 10.81 -11.52
C GLU A 83 7.05 12.17 -11.65
N LEU A 84 6.06 12.40 -10.78
CA LEU A 84 5.33 13.66 -10.64
C LEU A 84 5.10 13.97 -9.17
N ASN A 85 4.48 15.12 -8.87
CA ASN A 85 3.94 15.43 -7.55
C ASN A 85 2.42 15.17 -7.55
N PRO A 86 1.97 13.89 -7.48
CA PRO A 86 0.54 13.57 -7.51
C PRO A 86 -0.15 14.01 -6.22
N TRP A 87 -1.46 14.27 -6.30
CA TRP A 87 -2.29 14.39 -5.12
C TRP A 87 -2.39 13.04 -4.40
N ASP A 88 -2.41 13.10 -3.07
CA ASP A 88 -2.61 11.96 -2.17
C ASP A 88 -1.56 10.84 -2.31
N ALA A 89 -0.36 11.22 -2.72
CA ALA A 89 0.78 10.34 -2.94
C ALA A 89 0.41 9.10 -3.77
N TYR A 90 0.56 7.92 -3.17
CA TYR A 90 0.13 6.65 -3.74
C TYR A 90 -0.23 5.68 -2.62
N SER A 91 -1.30 4.91 -2.81
CA SER A 91 -1.82 3.98 -1.81
C SER A 91 -1.85 2.55 -2.35
N PRO A 92 -1.58 1.52 -1.52
CA PRO A 92 -1.79 0.12 -1.89
C PRO A 92 -3.27 -0.27 -1.88
N GLY A 93 -4.17 0.64 -1.47
CA GLY A 93 -5.61 0.41 -1.36
C GLY A 93 -5.93 -0.69 -0.35
N ARG A 94 -6.30 -1.86 -0.86
CA ARG A 94 -6.73 -3.05 -0.10
C ARG A 94 -5.54 -3.92 0.30
N LEU A 95 -4.59 -3.34 1.05
CA LEU A 95 -3.30 -3.96 1.38
C LEU A 95 -3.45 -5.34 2.04
N ASP A 96 -4.44 -5.51 2.92
CA ASP A 96 -4.70 -6.79 3.58
C ASP A 96 -5.10 -7.89 2.59
N GLN A 97 -5.85 -7.57 1.53
CA GLN A 97 -6.21 -8.52 0.48
C GLN A 97 -5.01 -8.89 -0.38
N HIS A 98 -4.14 -7.93 -0.68
CA HIS A 98 -2.97 -8.13 -1.53
C HIS A 98 -1.89 -8.96 -0.82
N LEU A 99 -1.68 -8.75 0.48
CA LEU A 99 -0.63 -9.42 1.25
C LEU A 99 -1.05 -10.78 1.81
N ASN A 100 -2.35 -11.03 2.06
CA ASN A 100 -2.80 -12.26 2.70
C ASN A 100 -2.35 -13.55 1.98
N PRO A 101 -2.39 -13.67 0.63
CA PRO A 101 -1.89 -14.86 -0.05
C PRO A 101 -0.40 -15.12 0.18
N PHE A 102 0.42 -14.06 0.30
CA PHE A 102 1.85 -14.20 0.61
C PHE A 102 2.07 -14.57 2.06
N TYR A 103 1.32 -13.94 2.97
CA TYR A 103 1.39 -14.23 4.40
C TYR A 103 1.03 -15.69 4.69
N GLU A 104 -0.09 -16.19 4.17
CA GLU A 104 -0.51 -17.58 4.39
C GLU A 104 0.52 -18.58 3.87
N LYS A 105 1.02 -18.37 2.65
CA LYS A 105 2.06 -19.19 2.03
C LYS A 105 3.35 -19.22 2.86
N ASP A 106 3.82 -18.05 3.28
CA ASP A 106 5.11 -17.93 3.96
C ASP A 106 5.05 -18.44 5.42
N VAL A 107 3.90 -18.29 6.08
CA VAL A 107 3.63 -18.90 7.39
C VAL A 107 3.56 -20.42 7.29
N GLU A 108 2.88 -20.97 6.27
CA GLU A 108 2.82 -22.42 6.02
C GLU A 108 4.22 -22.99 5.73
N ALA A 109 5.05 -22.26 5.00
CA ALA A 109 6.44 -22.63 4.71
C ALA A 109 7.39 -22.45 5.92
N GLY A 110 6.93 -21.85 7.02
CA GLY A 110 7.73 -21.60 8.23
C GLY A 110 8.82 -20.54 8.07
N VAL A 111 8.71 -19.67 7.06
CA VAL A 111 9.69 -18.58 6.80
C VAL A 111 9.21 -17.23 7.33
N LEU A 112 7.93 -17.13 7.70
CA LEU A 112 7.30 -15.95 8.29
C LEU A 112 6.44 -16.37 9.49
N ASP A 113 6.33 -15.47 10.46
CA ASP A 113 5.41 -15.55 11.59
C ASP A 113 4.74 -14.18 11.80
N ASP A 114 3.79 -14.11 12.73
CA ASP A 114 3.03 -12.88 13.01
C ASP A 114 3.93 -11.72 13.46
N GLU A 115 4.98 -12.01 14.22
CA GLU A 115 5.92 -11.02 14.75
C GLU A 115 6.72 -10.38 13.61
N LYS A 116 7.29 -11.19 12.71
CA LYS A 116 8.02 -10.70 11.54
C LYS A 116 7.11 -10.01 10.53
N ALA A 117 5.89 -10.52 10.34
CA ALA A 117 4.92 -9.88 9.46
C ALA A 117 4.54 -8.47 9.99
N LEU A 118 4.31 -8.35 11.30
CA LEU A 118 4.07 -7.08 11.97
C LEU A 118 5.27 -6.15 11.85
N GLU A 119 6.49 -6.61 12.14
CA GLU A 119 7.73 -5.80 12.03
C GLU A 119 7.90 -5.21 10.62
N LEU A 120 7.60 -5.99 9.58
CA LEU A 120 7.66 -5.51 8.19
C LEU A 120 6.59 -4.45 7.87
N LEU A 121 5.37 -4.58 8.43
CA LEU A 121 4.35 -3.54 8.34
C LEU A 121 4.76 -2.28 9.09
N GLU A 122 5.34 -2.40 10.28
CA GLU A 122 5.83 -1.26 11.07
C GLU A 122 6.94 -0.51 10.33
N CYS A 123 7.86 -1.25 9.68
CA CYS A 123 8.83 -0.67 8.77
C CYS A 123 8.14 0.13 7.67
N LEU A 124 7.13 -0.44 7.01
CA LEU A 124 6.36 0.25 5.96
C LEU A 124 5.65 1.51 6.50
N TRP A 125 5.09 1.48 7.70
CA TRP A 125 4.49 2.66 8.35
C TRP A 125 5.51 3.77 8.56
N VAL A 126 6.70 3.43 9.06
CA VAL A 126 7.81 4.38 9.16
C VAL A 126 8.22 4.91 7.78
N LYS A 127 8.20 4.07 6.74
CA LYS A 127 8.50 4.50 5.37
C LYS A 127 7.52 5.56 4.87
N PHE A 128 6.21 5.38 5.05
CA PHE A 128 5.20 6.40 4.73
C PHE A 128 5.41 7.69 5.52
N ASN A 129 5.63 7.59 6.83
CA ASN A 129 5.79 8.77 7.69
C ASN A 129 7.06 9.59 7.40
N ASN A 130 8.04 8.99 6.71
CA ASN A 130 9.23 9.67 6.24
C ASN A 130 9.03 10.47 4.93
N GLN A 131 7.84 10.40 4.30
CA GLN A 131 7.52 11.14 3.07
C GLN A 131 6.47 12.23 3.37
N PRO A 132 6.87 13.50 3.56
CA PRO A 132 5.91 14.59 3.62
C PRO A 132 5.38 14.92 2.23
N ALA A 133 4.15 15.44 2.17
CA ALA A 133 3.65 16.10 0.97
C ALA A 133 4.64 17.23 0.56
N PRO A 134 5.02 17.35 -0.72
CA PRO A 134 5.92 18.41 -1.16
C PRO A 134 5.38 19.81 -0.80
N PRO A 135 6.25 20.81 -0.60
CA PRO A 135 5.83 22.11 -0.08
C PRO A 135 4.74 22.79 -0.91
N LYS A 136 3.64 23.16 -0.24
CA LYS A 136 2.49 23.87 -0.81
C LYS A 136 2.59 25.36 -0.49
N VAL A 137 2.14 26.22 -1.39
CA VAL A 137 2.08 27.69 -1.19
C VAL A 137 0.74 28.25 -1.66
N GLY A 138 0.42 29.49 -1.26
CA GLY A 138 -0.77 30.20 -1.75
C GLY A 138 -2.08 29.51 -1.37
N ILE A 139 -2.97 29.31 -2.35
CA ILE A 139 -4.28 28.67 -2.13
C ILE A 139 -4.13 27.19 -1.81
N THR A 140 -3.21 26.49 -2.46
CA THR A 140 -2.92 25.07 -2.24
C THR A 140 -2.53 24.78 -0.79
N LEU A 141 -1.76 25.67 -0.16
CA LEU A 141 -1.46 25.55 1.27
C LEU A 141 -2.69 25.76 2.14
N LYS A 142 -3.59 26.70 1.78
CA LYS A 142 -4.78 26.99 2.56
C LYS A 142 -5.81 25.85 2.52
N GLU A 143 -5.94 25.17 1.38
CA GLU A 143 -6.85 24.02 1.23
C GLU A 143 -6.26 22.72 1.77
N SER A 144 -4.93 22.56 1.77
CA SER A 144 -4.23 21.35 2.24
C SER A 144 -3.06 21.70 3.16
N SER A 145 -3.37 22.34 4.31
CA SER A 145 -2.40 22.86 5.28
C SER A 145 -1.83 21.77 6.20
N THR A 146 -1.16 20.77 5.62
CA THR A 146 -0.60 19.62 6.36
C THR A 146 0.66 19.08 5.68
N TYR A 147 1.49 18.39 6.46
CA TYR A 147 2.62 17.59 5.95
C TYR A 147 2.19 16.22 5.45
N THR A 148 1.02 15.72 5.87
CA THR A 148 0.52 14.41 5.44
C THR A 148 0.13 14.44 3.98
N ASP A 149 0.41 13.37 3.26
CA ASP A 149 0.11 13.23 1.83
C ASP A 149 -0.95 12.15 1.56
N PHE A 150 -1.84 11.94 2.52
CA PHE A 150 -3.13 11.25 2.35
C PHE A 150 -3.09 9.84 1.74
N ALA A 151 -1.98 9.11 1.87
CA ALA A 151 -1.89 7.69 1.51
C ALA A 151 -2.88 6.84 2.34
N ASN A 152 -4.06 6.58 1.79
CA ASN A 152 -5.21 5.99 2.50
C ASN A 152 -5.32 4.48 2.30
N LEU A 153 -5.15 3.71 3.36
CA LEU A 153 -5.28 2.25 3.36
C LEU A 153 -6.68 1.82 3.80
N ASN A 154 -7.23 0.84 3.09
CA ASN A 154 -8.54 0.28 3.35
C ASN A 154 -8.39 -1.16 3.84
N THR A 155 -8.60 -1.40 5.12
CA THR A 155 -8.52 -2.73 5.75
C THR A 155 -9.91 -3.30 6.05
N GLY A 156 -10.12 -4.60 5.91
CA GLY A 156 -11.39 -5.26 6.20
C GLY A 156 -12.29 -5.42 4.98
N GLY A 157 -13.50 -4.84 4.99
CA GLY A 157 -14.43 -4.83 3.85
C GLY A 157 -14.82 -6.23 3.33
N ILE A 158 -14.89 -6.34 2.01
CA ILE A 158 -15.20 -7.59 1.28
C ILE A 158 -14.00 -8.08 0.46
N ALA A 159 -13.98 -9.39 0.21
CA ALA A 159 -13.09 -10.05 -0.74
C ALA A 159 -13.60 -9.85 -2.19
N PRO A 160 -12.79 -10.15 -3.24
CA PRO A 160 -13.20 -9.97 -4.64
C PRO A 160 -14.47 -10.74 -5.04
N ASN A 161 -14.74 -11.88 -4.38
CA ASN A 161 -15.97 -12.66 -4.57
C ASN A 161 -17.21 -12.04 -3.88
N GLY A 162 -17.02 -10.98 -3.09
CA GLY A 162 -18.04 -10.28 -2.33
C GLY A 162 -18.32 -10.84 -0.94
N GLU A 163 -17.58 -11.85 -0.48
CA GLU A 163 -17.67 -12.37 0.89
C GLU A 163 -16.85 -11.55 1.89
N ASN A 164 -16.89 -11.90 3.18
CA ASN A 164 -16.09 -11.24 4.20
C ASN A 164 -14.60 -11.19 3.80
N GLY A 165 -14.03 -9.98 3.75
CA GLY A 165 -12.62 -9.77 3.42
C GLY A 165 -11.67 -9.80 4.61
N VAL A 166 -12.17 -9.75 5.85
CA VAL A 166 -11.32 -9.72 7.05
C VAL A 166 -10.51 -11.01 7.18
N ASN A 167 -9.18 -10.87 7.28
CA ASN A 167 -8.21 -11.96 7.41
C ASN A 167 -7.16 -11.65 8.50
N ASN A 168 -6.12 -12.49 8.64
CA ASN A 168 -5.08 -12.30 9.66
C ASN A 168 -4.28 -11.01 9.44
N VAL A 169 -3.93 -10.70 8.19
CA VAL A 169 -3.23 -9.45 7.85
C VAL A 169 -4.08 -8.23 8.20
N SER A 170 -5.42 -8.31 8.09
CA SER A 170 -6.31 -7.24 8.54
C SER A 170 -6.11 -6.92 10.04
N TYR A 171 -5.88 -7.93 10.89
CA TYR A 171 -5.62 -7.71 12.31
C TYR A 171 -4.20 -7.21 12.57
N LEU A 172 -3.19 -7.75 11.86
CA LEU A 172 -1.82 -7.25 11.95
C LEU A 172 -1.71 -5.77 11.59
N ILE A 173 -2.47 -5.30 10.59
CA ILE A 173 -2.54 -3.87 10.25
C ILE A 173 -3.17 -3.05 11.38
N LEU A 174 -4.24 -3.56 12.03
CA LEU A 174 -4.85 -2.89 13.18
C LEU A 174 -3.88 -2.81 14.38
N ASP A 175 -3.08 -3.84 14.59
CA ASP A 175 -2.07 -3.85 15.65
C ASP A 175 -0.92 -2.89 15.33
N CYS A 176 -0.39 -2.94 14.11
CA CYS A 176 0.64 -2.01 13.60
C CYS A 176 0.22 -0.55 13.77
N MET A 177 -0.99 -0.16 13.34
CA MET A 177 -1.41 1.24 13.44
C MET A 177 -1.61 1.70 14.90
N ASP A 178 -2.05 0.79 15.77
CA ASP A 178 -2.33 1.08 17.18
C ASP A 178 -1.04 1.19 18.02
N GLU A 179 -0.01 0.42 17.65
CA GLU A 179 1.33 0.50 18.23
C GLU A 179 2.06 1.75 17.73
N MET A 180 2.14 1.94 16.41
CA MET A 180 2.96 2.99 15.80
C MET A 180 2.42 4.39 15.98
N LYS A 181 1.08 4.57 15.99
CA LYS A 181 0.38 5.87 16.14
C LYS A 181 0.97 7.00 15.28
N LEU A 182 1.40 6.67 14.07
CA LEU A 182 1.87 7.63 13.08
C LEU A 182 0.68 8.19 12.29
N LEU A 183 0.79 9.46 11.88
CA LEU A 183 -0.25 10.09 11.05
C LEU A 183 -0.24 9.58 9.61
N GLN A 184 0.87 8.98 9.18
CA GLN A 184 1.00 8.35 7.86
C GLN A 184 1.44 6.89 8.01
N PRO A 185 0.86 5.97 7.21
CA PRO A 185 -0.27 6.21 6.31
C PRO A 185 -1.57 6.53 7.05
N SER A 186 -2.58 7.00 6.32
CA SER A 186 -3.95 7.10 6.82
C SER A 186 -4.54 5.68 6.84
N SER A 187 -4.49 5.00 7.98
CA SER A 187 -4.89 3.59 8.11
C SER A 187 -6.35 3.48 8.54
N ASN A 188 -7.22 3.02 7.64
CA ASN A 188 -8.66 3.04 7.84
C ASN A 188 -9.32 1.67 7.60
N VAL A 189 -10.59 1.57 7.99
CA VAL A 189 -11.35 0.33 7.87
C VAL A 189 -12.58 0.48 6.98
N GLN A 190 -12.82 -0.52 6.14
CA GLN A 190 -14.10 -0.73 5.48
C GLN A 190 -14.96 -1.68 6.31
N ILE A 191 -16.21 -1.27 6.56
CA ILE A 191 -17.21 -2.02 7.32
C ILE A 191 -18.34 -2.40 6.37
N SER A 192 -18.59 -3.71 6.28
CA SER A 192 -19.68 -4.34 5.55
C SER A 192 -20.65 -4.98 6.54
N ARG A 193 -21.88 -5.26 6.11
CA ARG A 193 -22.78 -6.18 6.83
C ARG A 193 -22.18 -7.58 7.04
N LYS A 194 -21.18 -7.97 6.24
CA LYS A 194 -20.45 -9.23 6.36
C LYS A 194 -19.26 -9.15 7.31
N THR A 195 -18.88 -7.97 7.78
CA THR A 195 -17.73 -7.77 8.65
C THR A 195 -17.97 -8.43 10.02
N PRO A 196 -17.06 -9.30 10.49
CA PRO A 196 -17.16 -9.89 11.81
C PRO A 196 -17.17 -8.83 12.92
N GLN A 197 -18.08 -8.98 13.89
CA GLN A 197 -18.21 -8.05 15.01
C GLN A 197 -16.89 -7.84 15.77
N LYS A 198 -16.04 -8.88 15.85
CA LYS A 198 -14.71 -8.81 16.47
C LYS A 198 -13.84 -7.75 15.80
N PHE A 199 -13.82 -7.69 14.47
CA PHE A 199 -13.03 -6.72 13.71
C PHE A 199 -13.53 -5.30 13.93
N LEU A 200 -14.84 -5.07 13.82
CA LEU A 200 -15.43 -3.76 14.09
C LEU A 200 -15.13 -3.28 15.51
N LYS A 201 -15.26 -4.16 16.52
CA LYS A 201 -14.94 -3.81 17.91
C LYS A 201 -13.45 -3.48 18.10
N ARG A 202 -12.52 -4.23 17.49
CA ARG A 202 -11.09 -3.93 17.53
C ARG A 202 -10.79 -2.55 16.94
N ALA A 203 -11.38 -2.20 15.79
CA ALA A 203 -11.25 -0.87 15.21
C ALA A 203 -11.81 0.23 16.14
N CYS A 204 -12.96 0.02 16.79
CA CYS A 204 -13.48 0.94 17.80
C CYS A 204 -12.58 1.07 19.04
N GLU A 205 -11.91 0.00 19.46
CA GLU A 205 -10.95 0.03 20.58
C GLU A 205 -9.74 0.92 20.29
N ILE A 206 -9.32 1.01 19.03
CA ILE A 206 -8.27 1.92 18.56
C ILE A 206 -8.82 3.35 18.50
N SER A 207 -9.95 3.54 17.81
CA SER A 207 -10.58 4.85 17.63
C SER A 207 -10.86 5.57 18.95
N ARG A 208 -11.36 4.85 19.97
CA ARG A 208 -11.64 5.43 21.31
C ARG A 208 -10.40 5.93 22.06
N LYS A 209 -9.18 5.61 21.59
CA LYS A 209 -7.93 6.15 22.18
C LYS A 209 -7.68 7.61 21.81
N GLY A 210 -8.47 8.18 20.89
CA GLY A 210 -8.58 9.63 20.72
C GLY A 210 -7.55 10.28 19.79
N TRP A 211 -6.88 9.51 18.93
CA TRP A 211 -5.89 10.02 17.97
C TRP A 211 -6.40 10.06 16.51
N GLY A 212 -7.71 9.89 16.31
CA GLY A 212 -8.39 10.08 15.02
C GLY A 212 -8.64 8.79 14.24
N GLN A 213 -7.61 7.98 13.97
CA GLN A 213 -7.75 6.76 13.18
C GLN A 213 -8.32 5.57 13.99
N PRO A 214 -8.87 4.53 13.33
CA PRO A 214 -9.25 4.50 11.92
C PRO A 214 -10.54 5.28 11.64
N ALA A 215 -10.65 5.85 10.44
CA ALA A 215 -11.95 6.20 9.87
C ALA A 215 -12.72 4.93 9.48
N PHE A 216 -14.06 5.04 9.43
CA PHE A 216 -14.96 3.92 9.14
C PHE A 216 -15.74 4.21 7.86
N TYR A 217 -15.51 3.40 6.83
CA TYR A 217 -16.19 3.53 5.54
C TYR A 217 -17.21 2.41 5.33
N ASN A 218 -18.37 2.74 4.77
CA ASN A 218 -19.43 1.78 4.51
C ASN A 218 -19.19 1.06 3.17
N THR A 219 -18.87 -0.24 3.23
CA THR A 219 -18.55 -1.05 2.03
C THR A 219 -19.75 -1.13 1.08
N GLU A 220 -20.97 -1.25 1.59
CA GLU A 220 -22.14 -1.31 0.72
C GLU A 220 -22.41 0.01 0.00
N ALA A 221 -22.14 1.15 0.66
CA ALA A 221 -22.25 2.47 0.03
C ALA A 221 -21.23 2.62 -1.10
N ILE A 222 -19.95 2.33 -0.83
CA ILE A 222 -18.86 2.36 -1.82
C ILE A 222 -19.22 1.53 -3.06
N VAL A 223 -19.63 0.27 -2.86
CA VAL A 223 -19.97 -0.61 -3.99
C VAL A 223 -21.14 -0.04 -4.78
N GLN A 224 -22.19 0.47 -4.12
CA GLN A 224 -23.34 1.06 -4.81
C GLN A 224 -22.98 2.34 -5.55
N GLU A 225 -22.15 3.20 -4.98
CA GLU A 225 -21.64 4.43 -5.60
C GLU A 225 -20.87 4.11 -6.89
N LEU A 226 -19.96 3.13 -6.85
CA LEU A 226 -19.19 2.70 -8.02
C LEU A 226 -20.08 2.09 -9.12
N LEU A 227 -21.05 1.26 -8.74
CA LEU A 227 -22.01 0.71 -9.69
C LEU A 227 -22.85 1.81 -10.34
N ASN A 228 -23.30 2.80 -9.56
CA ASN A 228 -24.06 3.95 -10.06
C ASN A 228 -23.21 4.84 -10.99
N ALA A 229 -21.89 4.89 -10.77
CA ALA A 229 -20.92 5.54 -11.64
C ALA A 229 -20.55 4.70 -12.89
N GLY A 230 -21.18 3.55 -13.09
CA GLY A 230 -21.02 2.72 -14.28
C GLY A 230 -19.89 1.68 -14.22
N LYS A 231 -19.30 1.44 -13.04
CA LYS A 231 -18.29 0.37 -12.89
C LYS A 231 -18.95 -1.01 -12.92
N SER A 232 -18.16 -2.00 -13.33
CA SER A 232 -18.56 -3.39 -13.20
C SER A 232 -18.66 -3.77 -11.72
N LEU A 233 -19.45 -4.81 -11.39
CA LEU A 233 -19.49 -5.33 -10.03
C LEU A 233 -18.14 -5.88 -9.57
N GLU A 234 -17.35 -6.42 -10.50
CA GLU A 234 -16.01 -6.91 -10.23
C GLU A 234 -15.09 -5.78 -9.77
N ASP A 235 -15.06 -4.67 -10.50
CA ASP A 235 -14.26 -3.49 -10.15
C ASP A 235 -14.77 -2.84 -8.86
N ALA A 236 -16.09 -2.70 -8.72
CA ALA A 236 -16.71 -2.10 -7.54
C ALA A 236 -16.35 -2.85 -6.25
N ARG A 237 -16.25 -4.20 -6.30
CA ARG A 237 -15.85 -5.01 -5.14
C ARG A 237 -14.36 -4.87 -4.77
N ARG A 238 -13.52 -4.45 -5.71
CA ARG A 238 -12.09 -4.20 -5.49
C ARG A 238 -11.80 -2.75 -5.10
N GLY A 239 -12.81 -1.88 -5.15
CA GLY A 239 -12.70 -0.47 -4.83
C GLY A 239 -12.66 -0.15 -3.34
N GLY A 240 -12.69 1.14 -3.05
CA GLY A 240 -12.66 1.68 -1.70
C GLY A 240 -12.65 3.20 -1.72
N THR A 241 -12.11 3.79 -0.65
CA THR A 241 -11.89 5.23 -0.55
C THR A 241 -10.40 5.55 -0.60
N SER A 242 -9.99 6.55 -1.37
CA SER A 242 -8.63 7.10 -1.34
C SER A 242 -8.61 8.43 -0.59
N GLY A 243 -7.46 9.10 -0.54
CA GLY A 243 -7.33 10.48 -0.05
C GLY A 243 -7.98 10.69 1.31
N CYS A 244 -8.98 11.56 1.34
CA CYS A 244 -9.83 11.78 2.50
C CYS A 244 -10.97 10.75 2.59
N VAL A 245 -11.86 10.72 1.59
CA VAL A 245 -13.10 9.93 1.57
C VAL A 245 -13.56 9.54 0.16
N GLU A 246 -12.71 9.72 -0.85
CA GLU A 246 -13.08 9.67 -2.26
C GLU A 246 -13.27 8.23 -2.74
N THR A 247 -14.51 7.84 -3.04
CA THR A 247 -14.85 6.53 -3.60
C THR A 247 -14.23 6.35 -5.00
N GLY A 248 -13.54 5.23 -5.23
CA GLY A 248 -13.04 4.86 -6.56
C GLY A 248 -12.70 3.39 -6.74
N ALA A 249 -12.59 2.97 -7.99
CA ALA A 249 -12.18 1.63 -8.41
C ALA A 249 -10.65 1.53 -8.52
N PHE A 250 -10.01 1.02 -7.47
CA PHE A 250 -8.56 0.96 -7.36
C PHE A 250 -7.89 0.26 -8.54
N GLY A 251 -6.93 0.95 -9.18
CA GLY A 251 -6.18 0.47 -10.34
C GLY A 251 -6.91 0.58 -11.70
N ASN A 252 -8.21 0.89 -11.70
CA ASN A 252 -9.07 0.91 -12.89
C ASN A 252 -9.80 2.25 -13.09
N GLU A 253 -9.38 3.30 -12.40
CA GLU A 253 -10.02 4.61 -12.43
C GLU A 253 -9.01 5.75 -12.25
N ALA A 254 -9.22 6.83 -13.00
CA ALA A 254 -8.55 8.11 -12.80
C ALA A 254 -9.59 9.11 -12.29
N TYR A 255 -9.27 9.81 -11.19
CA TYR A 255 -10.13 10.79 -10.52
C TYR A 255 -10.03 12.15 -11.23
N ILE A 256 -10.45 12.20 -12.50
CA ILE A 256 -10.37 13.37 -13.38
C ILE A 256 -11.76 14.00 -13.58
#